data_AF-A0A1J3GJM3-F1
#
_entry.id   AF-A0A1J3GJM3-F1
#
_cell.length_a   1.000
_cell.length_b   1.000
_cell.length_c   1.000
_cell.angle_alpha   90.00
_cell.angle_beta   90.00
_cell.angle_gamma   90.00
#
_symmetry.space_group_name_H-M   'P 1'
#
loop_
_entity.id
_entity.type
_entity.pdbx_description
1 polymer ?
#
loop_
_entity_poly.entity_id
_entity_poly.type
_entity_poly.pdbx_seq_one_letter_code
_entity_poly.pdbx_strand_id
1 'polypeptide(L)' 'KDKKAPGKSGHRYWKNVGLGFKTPKEAIEGNYVDKKCPFTGNVSIRGRILQGVVKSTKMNRTIVIRRDYLHYIKKYA' A
#
# COMPACT_ATOMS: atom_id res chain seq x y z
N LYS A 1 3.47 29.67 -1.84
CA LYS A 1 2.72 29.21 -3.04
C LYS A 1 1.78 28.12 -2.57
N ASP A 2 0.50 28.46 -2.42
CA ASP A 2 -0.50 27.58 -1.82
C ASP A 2 -0.69 26.32 -2.68
N LYS A 3 -0.29 25.17 -2.13
CA LYS A 3 -0.45 23.87 -2.79
C LYS A 3 -1.94 23.50 -2.74
N LYS A 4 -2.68 23.88 -3.79
CA LYS A 4 -4.09 23.52 -3.97
C LYS A 4 -4.19 21.99 -4.16
N ALA A 5 -4.70 21.29 -3.16
CA ALA A 5 -4.99 19.85 -3.23
C ALA A 5 -6.17 19.56 -4.19
N PRO A 6 -6.28 18.35 -4.75
CA PRO A 6 -7.31 18.02 -5.73
C PRO A 6 -8.64 17.67 -5.03
N GLY A 7 -9.66 18.49 -5.29
CA GLY A 7 -11.04 18.34 -4.78
C GLY A 7 -11.79 19.67 -4.90
N LYS A 8 -13.13 19.66 -4.90
CA LYS A 8 -13.90 20.90 -4.64
C LYS A 8 -13.43 21.43 -3.27
N SER A 9 -12.95 22.67 -3.23
CA SER A 9 -12.32 23.36 -2.08
C SER A 9 -10.98 22.83 -1.54
N GLY A 10 -10.30 21.93 -2.25
CA GLY A 10 -8.94 21.48 -1.85
C GLY A 10 -8.91 20.44 -0.73
N HIS A 11 -10.04 19.83 -0.37
CA HIS A 11 -10.05 18.72 0.58
C HIS A 11 -9.82 17.39 -0.14
N ARG A 12 -8.81 16.64 0.32
CA ARG A 12 -8.49 15.28 -0.13
C ARG A 12 -8.94 14.27 0.92
N TYR A 13 -9.70 13.27 0.51
CA TYR A 13 -10.08 12.16 1.38
C TYR A 13 -8.89 11.22 1.61
N TRP A 14 -8.60 10.94 2.88
CA TRP A 14 -7.68 9.90 3.31
C TRP A 14 -8.22 9.29 4.61
N LYS A 15 -7.80 8.06 4.92
CA LYS A 15 -8.21 7.34 6.12
C LYS A 15 -7.02 6.65 6.80
N ASN A 16 -7.15 6.43 8.10
CA ASN A 16 -6.27 5.53 8.84
C ASN A 16 -6.67 4.08 8.54
N VAL A 17 -5.71 3.26 8.10
CA VAL A 17 -5.91 1.85 7.74
C VAL A 17 -5.87 0.91 8.95
N GLY A 18 -5.43 1.39 10.12
CA GLY A 18 -5.28 0.60 11.33
C GLY A 18 -4.01 -0.26 11.36
N LEU A 19 -3.97 -1.27 12.24
CA LEU A 19 -2.87 -2.23 12.39
C LEU A 19 -1.50 -1.59 12.72
N GLY A 20 -1.50 -0.37 13.25
CA GLY A 20 -0.28 0.38 13.60
C GLY A 20 0.43 1.04 12.41
N PHE A 21 -0.13 0.97 11.19
CA PHE A 21 0.45 1.63 10.02
C PHE A 21 0.15 3.13 10.02
N LYS A 22 1.20 3.94 9.94
CA LYS A 22 1.08 5.39 9.78
C LYS A 22 0.70 5.73 8.33
N THR A 23 -0.22 6.66 8.16
CA THR A 23 -0.60 7.18 6.83
C THR A 23 0.57 7.97 6.23
N PRO A 24 1.01 7.68 5.01
CA PRO A 24 2.15 8.37 4.39
C PRO A 24 1.78 9.82 4.04
N LYS A 25 2.76 10.73 4.13
CA LYS A 25 2.58 12.16 3.78
C LYS A 25 2.07 12.36 2.35
N GLU A 26 2.57 11.54 1.43
CA GLU A 26 2.15 11.55 0.02
C GLU A 26 0.66 11.22 -0.16
N ALA A 27 0.04 10.43 0.72
CA ALA A 27 -1.39 10.17 0.65
C ALA A 27 -2.24 11.39 1.07
N ILE A 28 -1.71 12.22 1.97
CA ILE A 28 -2.39 13.41 2.51
C ILE A 28 -2.21 14.60 1.57
N GLU A 29 -0.99 14.86 1.11
CA GLU A 29 -0.63 16.04 0.32
C GLU A 29 -0.55 15.78 -1.19
N GLY A 30 -0.51 14.51 -1.62
CA GLY A 30 -0.28 14.15 -3.02
C GLY A 30 -1.50 14.36 -3.92
N ASN A 31 -1.23 14.55 -5.21
CA ASN A 31 -2.25 14.89 -6.21
C ASN A 31 -2.74 13.69 -7.04
N TYR A 32 -2.38 12.45 -6.69
CA TYR A 32 -2.75 11.27 -7.48
C TYR A 32 -4.20 10.83 -7.22
N VAL A 33 -4.82 10.21 -8.22
CA VAL A 33 -6.11 9.53 -8.07
C VAL A 33 -5.90 8.03 -8.28
N ASP A 34 -6.05 7.28 -7.19
CA ASP A 34 -5.99 5.82 -7.20
C ASP A 34 -7.12 5.23 -6.35
N LYS A 35 -8.11 4.63 -7.02
CA LYS A 35 -9.27 4.00 -6.38
C LYS A 35 -8.88 2.75 -5.57
N LYS A 36 -7.74 2.13 -5.87
CA LYS A 36 -7.24 0.92 -5.21
C LYS A 36 -6.27 1.21 -4.06
N CYS A 37 -5.88 2.46 -3.86
CA CYS A 37 -5.01 2.85 -2.75
C CYS A 37 -5.68 2.54 -1.40
N PRO A 38 -4.99 1.89 -0.45
CA PRO A 38 -5.58 1.58 0.86
C PRO A 38 -5.83 2.83 1.73
N PHE A 39 -5.11 3.93 1.49
CA PHE A 39 -5.23 5.16 2.29
C PHE A 39 -6.24 6.16 1.75
N THR A 40 -6.31 6.33 0.42
CA THR A 40 -7.15 7.35 -0.24
C THR A 40 -8.33 6.77 -1.01
N GLY A 41 -8.41 5.44 -1.13
CA GLY A 41 -9.49 4.70 -1.78
C GLY A 41 -10.40 3.95 -0.81
N ASN A 42 -11.37 3.21 -1.37
CA ASN A 42 -12.35 2.43 -0.59
C ASN A 42 -11.83 1.03 -0.19
N VAL A 43 -10.54 0.74 -0.37
CA VAL A 43 -9.96 -0.58 -0.03
C VAL A 43 -9.61 -0.63 1.46
N SER A 44 -9.95 -1.72 2.14
CA SER A 44 -9.56 -1.97 3.54
C SER A 44 -8.50 -3.08 3.64
N ILE A 45 -7.52 -2.92 4.53
CA ILE A 45 -6.51 -3.94 4.80
C ILE A 45 -7.11 -4.94 5.79
N ARG A 46 -7.14 -6.21 5.42
CA ARG A 46 -7.68 -7.30 6.25
C ARG A 46 -7.00 -8.62 5.94
N GLY A 47 -6.94 -9.52 6.91
CA GLY A 47 -6.31 -10.83 6.78
C GLY A 47 -4.83 -10.83 7.12
N ARG A 48 -4.05 -11.64 6.41
CA ARG A 48 -2.63 -11.87 6.72
C ARG A 48 -1.76 -10.69 6.27
N ILE A 49 -0.91 -10.19 7.16
CA ILE A 49 0.19 -9.28 6.82
C ILE A 49 1.42 -10.12 6.49
N LEU A 50 2.01 -9.92 5.32
CA LEU A 50 3.17 -10.68 4.84
C LEU A 50 4.34 -9.75 4.55
N GLN A 51 5.56 -10.26 4.77
CA GLN A 51 6.81 -9.60 4.39
C GLN A 51 7.51 -10.42 3.30
N GLY A 52 8.21 -9.74 2.41
CA GLY A 52 8.95 -10.32 1.29
C GLY A 52 9.77 -9.26 0.55
N VAL A 53 10.58 -9.68 -0.41
CA VAL A 53 11.46 -8.80 -1.19
C VAL A 53 10.82 -8.47 -2.53
N VAL A 54 10.96 -7.23 -3.00
CA VAL A 54 10.46 -6.79 -4.31
C VAL A 54 11.32 -7.42 -5.41
N LYS A 55 10.71 -8.25 -6.27
CA LYS A 55 11.39 -8.93 -7.40
C LYS A 55 11.31 -8.13 -8.70
N SER A 56 10.20 -7.47 -8.98
CA SER A 56 10.01 -6.72 -10.23
C SER A 56 9.00 -5.58 -10.08
N THR A 57 9.26 -4.50 -10.81
CA THR A 57 8.47 -3.26 -10.86
C THR A 57 8.04 -2.88 -12.29
N LYS A 58 8.11 -3.83 -13.25
CA LYS A 58 7.84 -3.55 -14.67
C LYS A 58 6.39 -3.16 -14.98
N MET A 59 5.45 -3.51 -14.10
CA MET A 59 4.03 -3.24 -14.30
C MET A 59 3.65 -1.85 -13.76
N ASN A 60 2.62 -1.24 -14.33
CA ASN A 60 2.11 0.04 -13.86
C ASN A 60 1.32 -0.12 -12.55
N ARG A 61 1.64 0.68 -11.52
CA ARG A 61 0.98 0.72 -10.19
C ARG A 61 0.86 -0.65 -9.47
N THR A 62 1.73 -1.59 -9.79
CA THR A 62 1.75 -2.95 -9.23
C THR A 62 3.18 -3.47 -9.14
N ILE A 63 3.46 -4.37 -8.20
CA ILE A 63 4.80 -4.94 -7.98
C ILE A 63 4.69 -6.45 -7.72
N VAL A 64 5.75 -7.19 -8.05
CA VAL A 64 5.86 -8.63 -7.77
C VAL A 64 6.76 -8.83 -6.56
N ILE A 65 6.27 -9.54 -5.54
CA ILE A 65 7.00 -9.84 -4.29
C ILE A 65 7.40 -11.32 -4.27
N ARG A 66 8.63 -11.60 -3.81
CA ARG A 66 9.16 -12.95 -3.56
C ARG A 66 9.24 -13.22 -2.06
N ARG A 67 8.83 -14.42 -1.65
CA ARG A 67 8.95 -14.93 -0.27
C ARG A 67 9.70 -16.25 -0.31
N ASP A 68 10.96 -16.22 0.09
CA ASP A 68 11.75 -17.43 0.25
C ASP A 68 11.45 -18.05 1.62
N TYR A 69 11.19 -19.35 1.64
CA TYR A 69 10.99 -20.13 2.85
C TYR A 69 11.64 -21.50 2.70
N LEU A 70 12.08 -22.07 3.81
CA LEU A 70 12.63 -23.42 3.83
C LEU A 70 11.51 -24.40 4.13
N HIS A 71 11.31 -25.38 3.24
CA HIS A 71 10.35 -26.45 3.46
C HIS A 71 11.04 -27.64 4.12
N TYR A 72 10.58 -28.01 5.30
CA TYR A 72 11.14 -29.12 6.06
C TYR A 72 10.60 -30.47 5.56
N ILE A 73 11.50 -31.40 5.22
CA ILE A 73 11.15 -32.76 4.76
C ILE A 73 11.31 -33.73 5.93
N LYS A 74 10.17 -34.17 6.51
CA LYS A 74 10.12 -35.01 7.71
C LYS A 74 10.88 -36.34 7.62
N LYS A 75 11.02 -36.91 6.42
CA LYS A 75 11.64 -38.23 6.19
C LYS A 75 13.16 -38.23 6.44
N TYR A 76 13.81 -37.10 6.18
CA TYR A 76 15.28 -37.00 6.15
C TYR A 76 15.82 -36.21 7.34
N ALA A 77 15.07 -36.18 8.43
CA ALA A 77 15.46 -35.56 9.68
C ALA A 77 15.67 -36.62 10.76
#